data_AF-A0A759SMM8-F1
#
_entry.id   AF-A0A759SMM8-F1
#
_cell.length_a   1.000
_cell.length_b   1.000
_cell.length_c   1.000
_cell.angle_alpha   90.00
_cell.angle_beta   90.00
_cell.angle_gamma   90.00
#
_symmetry.space_group_name_H-M   'P 1'
#
loop_
_entity.id
_entity.type
_entity.pdbx_description
1 polymer ?
#
loop_
_entity_poly.entity_id
_entity_poly.type
_entity_poly.pdbx_seq_one_letter_code
_entity_poly.pdbx_strand_id
1 'polypeptide(L)' 'VMTITSELANGQVYVLSNAWLHGEANHNPEEGTVDLEFHGEEGFYQ' A
#
# COMPACT_ATOMS: atom_id res chain seq x y z
N VAL A 1 11.69 8.36 -0.07
CA VAL A 1 10.29 8.50 0.36
C VAL A 1 9.40 8.07 -0.79
N MET A 2 8.39 7.24 -0.50
CA MET A 2 7.47 6.68 -1.50
C MET A 2 6.11 7.40 -1.45
N THR A 3 5.35 7.34 -2.54
CA THR A 3 3.92 7.71 -2.57
C THR A 3 3.14 6.48 -3.00
N ILE A 4 2.06 6.16 -2.28
CA ILE A 4 1.14 5.06 -2.62
C ILE A 4 -0.21 5.67 -3.01
N THR A 5 -0.70 5.32 -4.18
CA THR A 5 -2.03 5.72 -4.65
C THR A 5 -2.85 4.47 -4.90
N SER A 6 -3.98 4.35 -4.20
CA SER A 6 -4.89 3.22 -4.30
C SER A 6 -6.26 3.69 -4.77
N GLU A 7 -6.72 3.14 -5.89
CA GLU A 7 -8.11 3.26 -6.33
C GLU A 7 -8.93 2.14 -5.69
N LEU A 8 -9.95 2.51 -4.92
CA LEU A 8 -10.84 1.58 -4.25
C LEU A 8 -11.94 1.13 -5.22
N ALA A 9 -12.54 -0.03 -4.96
CA ALA A 9 -13.59 -0.60 -5.81
C ALA A 9 -14.83 0.31 -6.00
N ASN A 10 -15.02 1.30 -5.12
CA ASN A 10 -16.07 2.31 -5.22
C ASN A 10 -15.66 3.56 -6.03
N GLY A 11 -14.48 3.55 -6.65
CA GLY A 11 -13.93 4.65 -7.46
C GLY A 11 -13.27 5.77 -6.66
N GLN A 12 -13.22 5.69 -5.33
CA GLN A 12 -12.48 6.66 -4.53
C GLN A 12 -10.98 6.38 -4.60
N VAL A 13 -10.18 7.43 -4.55
CA VAL A 13 -8.71 7.33 -4.55
C VAL A 13 -8.17 7.77 -3.21
N TYR A 14 -7.31 6.95 -2.60
CA TYR A 14 -6.59 7.30 -1.38
C TYR A 14 -5.10 7.38 -1.65
N VAL A 15 -4.45 8.42 -1.13
CA VAL A 15 -3.02 8.69 -1.35
C VAL A 15 -2.31 8.71 0.00
N LEU A 16 -1.22 7.94 0.12
CA LEU A 16 -0.25 8.04 1.21
C LEU A 16 1.01 8.77 0.73
N SER A 17 1.47 9.76 1.51
CA SER A 17 2.72 10.48 1.29
C SER A 17 3.76 10.09 2.34
N ASN A 18 5.05 10.25 1.99
CA ASN A 18 6.18 9.81 2.81
C ASN A 18 6.06 8.33 3.24
N ALA A 19 5.56 7.49 2.33
CA ALA A 19 5.26 6.10 2.63
C ALA A 19 6.50 5.20 2.66
N TRP A 20 6.36 4.06 3.35
CA TRP A 20 7.33 2.98 3.43
C TRP A 20 6.63 1.62 3.53
N LEU A 21 7.35 0.56 3.16
CA LEU A 21 6.93 -0.82 3.41
C LEU A 21 7.02 -1.08 4.93
N HIS A 22 5.90 -1.39 5.53
CA HIS A 22 5.82 -1.80 6.92
C HIS A 22 6.15 -3.28 7.06
N GLY A 23 7.11 -3.59 7.92
CA GLY A 23 7.54 -4.97 8.16
C GLY A 23 8.27 -5.61 6.98
N GLU A 24 8.18 -6.94 6.90
CA GLU A 24 8.77 -7.73 5.82
C GLU A 24 7.69 -8.18 4.83
N ALA A 25 8.09 -8.41 3.57
CA ALA A 25 7.22 -8.98 2.57
C ALA A 25 6.87 -10.44 2.92
N ASN A 26 5.58 -10.75 3.04
CA ASN A 26 5.14 -12.10 3.37
C ASN A 26 4.92 -12.92 2.09
N HIS A 27 5.80 -13.86 1.80
CA HIS A 27 5.78 -14.64 0.58
C HIS A 27 5.00 -15.96 0.77
N ASN A 28 4.00 -16.20 -0.10
CA ASN A 28 3.35 -17.50 -0.22
C ASN A 28 3.71 -18.16 -1.56
N PRO A 29 4.71 -19.05 -1.60
CA PRO A 29 5.17 -19.68 -2.85
C PRO A 29 4.19 -20.71 -3.41
N GLU A 30 3.32 -21.31 -2.59
CA GLU A 30 2.31 -22.27 -3.04
C GLU A 30 1.22 -21.57 -3.86
N GLU A 31 0.82 -20.37 -3.43
CA GLU A 31 -0.17 -19.54 -4.13
C GLU A 31 0.47 -18.58 -5.17
N GLY A 32 1.80 -18.43 -5.15
CA GLY A 32 2.54 -17.53 -6.04
C GLY A 32 2.29 -16.05 -5.72
N THR A 33 2.02 -15.71 -4.45
CA THR A 33 1.65 -14.37 -4.00
C THR A 33 2.65 -13.80 -3.00
N VAL A 34 2.59 -12.48 -2.82
CA VAL A 34 3.31 -11.75 -1.78
C VAL A 34 2.37 -10.71 -1.18
N ASP A 35 2.26 -10.69 0.15
CA ASP A 35 1.53 -9.66 0.87
C ASP A 35 2.49 -8.54 1.30
N LEU A 36 2.09 -7.30 1.02
CA LEU A 36 2.83 -6.09 1.34
C LEU A 36 1.93 -5.13 2.10
N GLU A 37 2.43 -4.58 3.21
CA GLU A 37 1.74 -3.56 3.98
C GLU A 37 2.48 -2.23 3.86
N PHE A 38 1.78 -1.15 3.54
CA PHE A 38 2.40 0.18 3.41
C PHE A 38 1.81 1.14 4.44
N HIS A 39 2.69 1.85 5.14
CA HIS A 39 2.33 2.96 6.01
C HIS A 39 2.84 4.27 5.41
N GLY A 40 2.26 5.40 5.82
CA GLY A 40 2.70 6.74 5.43
C GLY A 40 2.50 7.73 6.55
N GLU A 41 3.21 8.86 6.49
CA GLU A 41 3.10 9.92 7.50
C GLU A 41 1.82 10.74 7.30
N GLU A 42 1.39 10.90 6.05
CA GLU A 42 0.19 11.64 5.67
C GLU A 42 -0.68 10.81 4.73
N GLY A 43 -2.01 10.99 4.84
CA GLY A 43 -2.97 10.34 3.96
C GLY A 43 -4.17 11.22 3.67
N PHE A 44 -4.65 11.21 2.42
CA PHE A 44 -5.84 11.95 2.02
C PHE A 44 -6.61 11.26 0.89
N TYR A 45 -7.91 11.55 0.81
CA TYR A 45 -8.76 11.17 -0.32
C TYR A 45 -8.64 12.21 -1.44
N GLN A 46 -8.43 11.76 -2.68
CA GLN A 46 -8.39 12.60 -3.88
C GLN A 46 -9.76 12.70 -4.56
#